data_AF-A0A3D6ASP4-F1
#
_entry.id   AF-A0A3D6ASP4-F1
#
_cell.length_a   1.000
_cell.length_b   1.000
_cell.length_c   1.000
_cell.angle_alpha   90.00
_cell.angle_beta   90.00
_cell.angle_gamma   90.00
#
_symmetry.space_group_name_H-M   'P 1'
#
loop_
_entity.id
_entity.type
_entity.pdbx_description
1 polymer ?
#
loop_
_entity_poly.entity_id
_entity_poly.type
_entity_poly.pdbx_seq_one_letter_code
_entity_poly.pdbx_strand_id
1 'polypeptide(L)'
;MLKIKSILVSLLALGAMASCSTNELEGEDTRTGADLDVAYMSLRITLPTQKASTRAAGTSTEKNPTGREGDVNSLYVITFDKDQKLVHHSRKNPVIVLGSGDLALQASGNQGTTEAILVSASTKYLLVVVNPGTLLETRLKALTAGALYNDINMAIVNSLASNSKPETLVGEIADPADSGKGFTMINAGSYDVSGDKWNQGCLLDVETNVISVDGTTIKDEAAAKDEAEKVGNRATLKIERLAAKVEVAVKSSGPDVLPEGATFEFGGWTLDYYNSTFYPFAEKSTTKATHTAAFYENSFYTEDPNFTAPGHTTGIVLNEVKNRAPFVTWKAKSETLTPVFEYCIENTMADADQKFGAATRVVIKGKYAPKDFTLGNDWFSFGGINYPTLANLQLAYSTAGTTIKAKADELELAGEDPVDALANAKLFYPVETLLMEVCDNFLGAVNTALSASIAAFADLDQDTHLDNITDGGEIVKIAKCIKWYQKSLNYYYYEIRHDNTDDEYMYFGKYGVVRNNWYNLTLNKVNGSGTPWYPGGGPEDPDPEKPIDEKPGFLAFDIEIAPWVYWQTGFEI
;
A
#
# COMPACT_ATOMS: atom_id res chain seq x y z
N MET A 1 70.96 17.68 16.81
CA MET A 1 71.98 18.48 16.09
C MET A 1 71.27 19.45 15.15
N LEU A 2 71.99 20.43 14.54
CA LEU A 2 71.63 21.38 13.46
C LEU A 2 70.12 21.54 13.13
N LYS A 3 69.42 22.69 13.26
CA LYS A 3 69.76 24.13 13.22
C LYS A 3 70.15 24.68 11.83
N ILE A 4 69.24 25.46 11.20
CA ILE A 4 69.41 26.68 10.37
C ILE A 4 67.97 27.12 9.95
N LYS A 5 67.40 28.19 10.54
CA LYS A 5 67.42 29.65 10.17
C LYS A 5 66.60 29.99 8.90
N SER A 6 65.90 31.13 8.75
CA SER A 6 65.40 32.24 9.61
C SER A 6 64.61 33.25 8.71
N ILE A 7 64.17 34.42 9.24
CA ILE A 7 63.70 35.66 8.51
C ILE A 7 62.24 35.57 8.00
N LEU A 8 61.28 36.49 8.20
CA LEU A 8 60.97 37.68 9.06
C LEU A 8 59.40 37.68 9.18
N VAL A 9 58.67 37.92 10.28
CA VAL A 9 58.64 38.96 11.34
C VAL A 9 57.96 40.29 10.91
N SER A 10 57.04 40.79 11.76
CA SER A 10 56.30 42.08 11.74
C SER A 10 55.06 42.17 10.80
N LEU A 11 53.98 42.93 11.09
CA LEU A 11 53.66 43.73 12.30
C LEU A 11 52.13 43.87 12.54
N LEU A 12 51.76 43.82 13.82
CA LEU A 12 50.52 44.18 14.52
C LEU A 12 49.60 45.27 13.91
N ALA A 13 48.27 45.04 13.98
CA ALA A 13 47.26 46.10 14.19
C ALA A 13 45.99 45.54 14.87
N LEU A 14 45.64 46.05 16.05
CA LEU A 14 44.30 45.91 16.66
C LEU A 14 43.54 47.22 16.43
N GLY A 15 42.26 47.13 16.05
CA GLY A 15 41.47 48.31 15.70
C GLY A 15 39.97 48.11 15.96
N ALA A 16 39.57 48.16 17.23
CA ALA A 16 38.17 48.27 17.60
C ALA A 16 37.79 49.76 17.69
N MET A 17 36.88 50.22 16.82
CA MET A 17 36.26 51.54 16.90
C MET A 17 34.76 51.37 16.64
N ALA A 18 33.94 51.78 17.61
CA ALA A 18 32.52 52.00 17.36
C ALA A 18 32.34 53.31 16.58
N SER A 19 31.30 53.38 15.74
CA SER A 19 30.82 54.64 15.14
C SER A 19 29.35 54.80 15.48
N CYS A 20 28.97 55.97 15.98
CA CYS A 20 27.60 56.27 16.39
C CYS A 20 26.73 56.62 15.18
N SER A 21 25.51 56.08 15.12
CA SER A 21 24.52 56.43 14.11
C SER A 21 23.55 57.50 14.62
N THR A 22 23.86 58.78 14.37
CA THR A 22 22.88 59.87 14.41
C THR A 22 23.26 60.94 13.38
N ASN A 23 22.52 60.99 12.26
CA ASN A 23 21.81 62.20 11.88
C ASN A 23 20.81 61.95 10.75
N GLU A 24 19.65 62.57 10.90
CA GLU A 24 18.63 62.79 9.87
C GLU A 24 19.26 63.32 8.56
N LEU A 25 18.96 62.66 7.44
CA LEU A 25 18.97 63.26 6.10
C LEU A 25 17.78 62.71 5.32
N GLU A 26 16.88 63.60 4.90
CA GLU A 26 15.71 63.25 4.10
C GLU A 26 16.12 62.92 2.66
N GLY A 27 15.60 61.84 2.09
CA GLY A 27 15.41 61.73 0.63
C GLY A 27 16.54 61.15 -0.23
N GLU A 28 17.32 60.18 0.25
CA GLU A 28 18.06 59.24 -0.64
C GLU A 28 17.64 57.78 -0.41
N ASP A 29 17.49 57.03 -1.50
CA ASP A 29 17.00 55.65 -1.51
C ASP A 29 18.09 54.67 -1.08
N THR A 30 18.24 54.47 0.24
CA THR A 30 19.32 53.67 0.86
C THR A 30 19.08 52.15 0.79
N ARG A 31 18.43 51.65 -0.27
CA ARG A 31 18.29 50.22 -0.55
C ARG A 31 19.69 49.61 -0.73
N THR A 32 20.04 48.69 0.16
CA THR A 32 21.19 47.83 -0.04
C THR A 32 20.88 46.77 -1.10
N GLY A 33 21.90 46.06 -1.59
CA GLY A 33 21.70 44.98 -2.56
C GLY A 33 20.83 43.81 -2.05
N ALA A 34 20.52 43.76 -0.74
CA ALA A 34 19.59 42.79 -0.16
C ALA A 34 18.12 43.27 -0.20
N ASP A 35 17.87 44.58 -0.31
CA ASP A 35 16.53 45.18 -0.31
C ASP A 35 15.86 45.16 -1.71
N LEU A 36 16.56 44.61 -2.71
CA LEU A 36 16.12 44.43 -4.10
C LEU A 36 15.88 42.96 -4.51
N ASP A 37 16.17 41.99 -3.63
CA ASP A 37 15.79 40.55 -3.77
C ASP A 37 14.54 40.22 -2.93
N VAL A 38 13.77 41.24 -2.55
CA VAL A 38 12.57 41.08 -1.72
C VAL A 38 11.38 40.75 -2.61
N ALA A 39 10.81 39.56 -2.43
CA ALA A 39 9.58 39.16 -3.11
C ALA A 39 8.59 38.44 -2.19
N TYR A 40 7.31 38.51 -2.54
CA TYR A 40 6.21 37.94 -1.78
C TYR A 40 5.31 37.08 -2.66
N MET A 41 4.84 35.95 -2.12
CA MET A 41 3.86 35.08 -2.76
C MET A 41 2.86 34.58 -1.72
N SER A 42 1.61 34.38 -2.13
CA SER A 42 0.57 33.78 -1.26
C SER A 42 0.01 32.51 -1.90
N LEU A 43 -0.40 31.54 -1.08
CA LEU A 43 -0.87 30.24 -1.57
C LEU A 43 -2.40 30.12 -1.55
N ARG A 44 -2.90 29.25 -2.43
CA ARG A 44 -4.22 28.62 -2.39
C ARG A 44 -4.05 27.12 -2.60
N ILE A 45 -4.47 26.31 -1.64
CA ILE A 45 -4.34 24.85 -1.63
C ILE A 45 -5.68 24.23 -2.02
N THR A 46 -5.67 23.46 -3.11
CA THR A 46 -6.79 22.62 -3.56
C THR A 46 -6.56 21.21 -3.03
N LEU A 47 -7.48 20.71 -2.20
CA LEU A 47 -7.50 19.32 -1.74
C LEU A 47 -8.27 18.44 -2.77
N PRO A 48 -8.03 17.11 -2.85
CA PRO A 48 -8.66 16.17 -3.82
C PRO A 48 -10.15 15.88 -3.61
N THR A 49 -10.92 16.87 -3.16
CA THR A 49 -12.20 16.67 -2.45
C THR A 49 -13.18 17.83 -2.62
N GLN A 50 -13.08 18.60 -3.70
CA GLN A 50 -13.86 19.84 -3.87
C GLN A 50 -15.15 19.64 -4.71
N LYS A 51 -15.24 18.63 -5.59
CA LYS A 51 -16.43 18.38 -6.45
C LYS A 51 -16.64 16.89 -6.79
N ALA A 52 -17.59 16.23 -6.13
CA ALA A 52 -17.99 14.84 -6.42
C ALA A 52 -19.04 14.73 -7.55
N SER A 53 -19.06 13.59 -8.27
CA SER A 53 -20.02 13.27 -9.33
C SER A 53 -20.27 11.75 -9.46
N THR A 54 -21.30 11.34 -10.19
CA THR A 54 -21.70 9.92 -10.40
C THR A 54 -21.43 9.43 -11.83
N ARG A 55 -21.52 8.10 -12.06
CA ARG A 55 -20.72 7.38 -13.07
C ARG A 55 -21.46 6.16 -13.67
N ALA A 56 -21.04 5.71 -14.86
CA ALA A 56 -21.35 4.39 -15.48
C ALA A 56 -20.11 3.83 -16.21
N ALA A 57 -19.89 2.50 -16.23
CA ALA A 57 -18.76 1.68 -16.79
C ALA A 57 -17.60 2.36 -17.61
N GLY A 58 -16.34 1.98 -17.34
CA GLY A 58 -15.17 2.33 -18.19
C GLY A 58 -14.42 3.67 -17.96
N THR A 59 -14.52 4.29 -16.77
CA THR A 59 -13.95 5.62 -16.45
C THR A 59 -13.63 5.77 -14.94
N SER A 60 -13.23 6.96 -14.48
CA SER A 60 -13.03 7.30 -13.06
C SER A 60 -13.68 8.65 -12.63
N THR A 61 -14.05 8.79 -11.34
CA THR A 61 -14.79 9.94 -10.71
C THR A 61 -14.19 10.37 -9.36
N GLU A 62 -14.80 11.29 -8.59
CA GLU A 62 -14.32 11.87 -7.30
C GLU A 62 -15.31 11.69 -6.10
N LYS A 63 -14.82 11.55 -4.86
CA LYS A 63 -15.55 11.59 -3.56
C LYS A 63 -14.95 12.65 -2.61
N ASN A 64 -15.56 12.80 -1.43
CA ASN A 64 -15.10 13.64 -0.31
C ASN A 64 -14.36 12.79 0.75
N PRO A 65 -13.53 13.39 1.64
CA PRO A 65 -12.68 12.65 2.57
C PRO A 65 -13.50 12.16 3.77
N THR A 66 -13.02 11.13 4.44
CA THR A 66 -13.59 10.64 5.70
C THR A 66 -12.74 11.06 6.89
N GLY A 67 -13.37 11.65 7.90
CA GLY A 67 -12.67 12.13 9.10
C GLY A 67 -11.58 13.16 8.76
N ARG A 68 -10.37 12.90 9.25
CA ARG A 68 -9.20 13.81 9.22
C ARG A 68 -8.32 13.69 7.98
N GLU A 69 -8.75 12.95 6.97
CA GLU A 69 -8.03 12.78 5.69
C GLU A 69 -7.75 14.09 4.93
N GLY A 70 -8.41 15.20 5.30
CA GLY A 70 -8.18 16.53 4.73
C GLY A 70 -7.42 17.51 5.61
N ASP A 71 -7.01 17.11 6.83
CA ASP A 71 -6.41 18.01 7.81
C ASP A 71 -5.01 18.49 7.37
N VAL A 72 -4.75 19.80 7.39
CA VAL A 72 -3.43 20.39 7.15
C VAL A 72 -2.90 20.92 8.49
N ASN A 73 -2.19 20.08 9.22
CA ASN A 73 -1.60 20.40 10.52
C ASN A 73 -0.28 21.15 10.37
N SER A 74 0.50 20.80 9.35
CA SER A 74 1.74 21.49 8.97
C SER A 74 1.93 21.49 7.45
N LEU A 75 2.58 22.55 6.95
CA LEU A 75 2.78 22.85 5.54
C LEU A 75 4.23 23.30 5.33
N TYR A 76 5.03 22.45 4.68
CA TYR A 76 6.42 22.72 4.34
C TYR A 76 6.48 23.30 2.93
N VAL A 77 6.98 24.53 2.80
CA VAL A 77 7.08 25.30 1.56
C VAL A 77 8.55 25.41 1.15
N ILE A 78 8.87 24.94 -0.05
CA ILE A 78 10.21 24.93 -0.64
C ILE A 78 10.16 25.59 -2.01
N THR A 79 11.05 26.56 -2.25
CA THR A 79 11.12 27.37 -3.47
C THR A 79 12.39 27.12 -4.25
N PHE A 80 12.32 27.15 -5.58
CA PHE A 80 13.46 26.84 -6.46
C PHE A 80 13.61 27.86 -7.59
N ASP A 81 14.85 28.03 -8.06
CA ASP A 81 15.16 28.80 -9.26
C ASP A 81 14.77 28.06 -10.55
N LYS A 82 14.97 28.73 -11.69
CA LYS A 82 14.77 28.16 -13.04
C LYS A 82 15.60 26.90 -13.34
N ASP A 83 16.64 26.60 -12.57
CA ASP A 83 17.50 25.42 -12.71
C ASP A 83 17.16 24.34 -11.66
N GLN A 84 15.99 24.45 -11.02
CA GLN A 84 15.46 23.54 -9.98
C GLN A 84 16.34 23.41 -8.73
N LYS A 85 17.11 24.45 -8.40
CA LYS A 85 17.89 24.54 -7.15
C LYS A 85 17.11 25.33 -6.10
N LEU A 86 17.14 24.85 -4.86
CA LEU A 86 16.48 25.49 -3.73
C LEU A 86 17.01 26.91 -3.52
N VAL A 87 16.12 27.89 -3.62
CA VAL A 87 16.36 29.31 -3.30
C VAL A 87 15.44 29.79 -2.19
N HIS A 88 15.92 30.75 -1.42
CA HIS A 88 15.21 31.32 -0.28
C HIS A 88 15.71 32.74 -0.06
N HIS A 89 14.89 33.60 0.54
CA HIS A 89 15.39 34.89 1.04
C HIS A 89 16.20 34.65 2.32
N SER A 90 17.34 35.33 2.44
CA SER A 90 18.19 35.43 3.64
C SER A 90 17.50 35.75 4.98
N ARG A 91 16.22 36.18 4.98
CA ARG A 91 15.38 36.44 6.17
C ARG A 91 14.48 35.26 6.55
N LYS A 92 14.58 34.13 5.87
CA LYS A 92 13.83 32.89 6.10
C LYS A 92 14.79 31.69 6.14
N ASN A 93 14.28 30.54 6.56
CA ASN A 93 15.00 29.26 6.42
C ASN A 93 14.86 28.73 4.98
N PRO A 94 15.75 27.81 4.52
CA PRO A 94 15.61 27.14 3.23
C PRO A 94 14.27 26.42 3.01
N VAL A 95 13.64 25.96 4.10
CA VAL A 95 12.26 25.45 4.10
C VAL A 95 11.44 26.29 5.08
N ILE A 96 10.34 26.85 4.59
CA ILE A 96 9.40 27.62 5.40
C ILE A 96 8.32 26.65 5.89
N VAL A 97 8.10 26.59 7.21
CA VAL A 97 7.07 25.72 7.81
C VAL A 97 5.95 26.61 8.33
N LEU A 98 4.74 26.34 7.87
CA LEU A 98 3.50 26.97 8.31
C LEU A 98 2.63 25.94 9.03
N GLY A 99 1.85 26.38 10.02
CA GLY A 99 0.88 25.55 10.75
C GLY A 99 -0.55 25.76 10.27
N SER A 100 -1.49 25.02 10.84
CA SER A 100 -2.93 25.16 10.55
C SER A 100 -3.48 26.57 10.81
N GLY A 101 -2.91 27.32 11.76
CA GLY A 101 -3.29 28.71 12.06
C GLY A 101 -2.85 29.74 11.01
N ASP A 102 -1.86 29.39 10.16
CA ASP A 102 -1.39 30.23 9.05
C ASP A 102 -2.22 30.03 7.78
N LEU A 103 -3.28 29.21 7.86
CA LEU A 103 -4.17 28.85 6.76
C LEU A 103 -5.62 29.21 7.10
N ALA A 104 -6.29 29.88 6.17
CA ALA A 104 -7.71 30.21 6.28
C ALA A 104 -8.49 29.70 5.06
N LEU A 105 -9.76 29.34 5.29
CA LEU A 105 -10.69 29.01 4.21
C LEU A 105 -10.98 30.27 3.39
N GLN A 106 -10.60 30.25 2.12
CA GLN A 106 -10.76 31.37 1.20
C GLN A 106 -12.18 31.39 0.61
N ALA A 107 -12.62 32.55 0.13
CA ALA A 107 -13.93 32.71 -0.54
C ALA A 107 -14.14 31.80 -1.77
N SER A 108 -13.08 31.16 -2.28
CA SER A 108 -13.09 30.17 -3.36
C SER A 108 -13.33 28.72 -2.90
N GLY A 109 -13.54 28.45 -1.60
CA GLY A 109 -13.73 27.11 -1.04
C GLY A 109 -12.43 26.32 -0.76
N ASN A 110 -11.30 26.79 -1.29
CA ASN A 110 -9.96 26.27 -1.01
C ASN A 110 -9.39 26.87 0.29
N GLN A 111 -8.44 26.17 0.93
CA GLN A 111 -7.58 26.78 1.94
C GLN A 111 -6.55 27.70 1.27
N GLY A 112 -5.95 28.63 2.02
CA GLY A 112 -4.87 29.50 1.53
C GLY A 112 -4.23 30.28 2.68
N THR A 113 -3.02 30.81 2.46
CA THR A 113 -2.26 31.48 3.54
C THR A 113 -2.99 32.72 4.07
N THR A 114 -2.96 32.93 5.37
CA THR A 114 -3.47 34.16 6.02
C THR A 114 -2.68 35.37 5.56
N GLU A 115 -1.34 35.29 5.59
CA GLU A 115 -0.40 36.33 5.18
C GLU A 115 0.41 35.93 3.93
N ALA A 116 1.10 36.90 3.32
CA ALA A 116 2.09 36.66 2.25
C ALA A 116 3.40 36.02 2.76
N ILE A 117 3.87 35.00 2.05
CA ILE A 117 5.16 34.35 2.29
C ILE A 117 6.27 35.18 1.63
N LEU A 118 7.24 35.62 2.43
CA LEU A 118 8.50 36.21 1.96
C LEU A 118 9.39 35.13 1.30
N VAL A 119 9.79 35.37 0.06
CA VAL A 119 10.66 34.51 -0.76
C VAL A 119 11.74 35.34 -1.47
N SER A 120 12.66 34.69 -2.20
CA SER A 120 13.61 35.42 -3.07
C SER A 120 12.93 35.75 -4.40
N ALA A 121 13.31 36.87 -5.02
CA ALA A 121 12.87 37.27 -6.36
C ALA A 121 13.33 36.29 -7.45
N SER A 122 14.29 35.40 -7.15
CA SER A 122 14.73 34.30 -8.05
C SER A 122 13.80 33.08 -8.06
N THR A 123 12.75 33.06 -7.25
CA THR A 123 11.79 31.94 -7.18
C THR A 123 11.01 31.79 -8.47
N LYS A 124 11.17 30.65 -9.13
CA LYS A 124 10.36 30.22 -10.29
C LYS A 124 9.45 29.04 -9.98
N TYR A 125 9.91 28.09 -9.16
CA TYR A 125 9.16 26.86 -8.88
C TYR A 125 8.86 26.67 -7.39
N LEU A 126 7.77 25.95 -7.10
CA LEU A 126 7.28 25.65 -5.76
C LEU A 126 7.09 24.12 -5.57
N LEU A 127 7.61 23.60 -4.45
CA LEU A 127 7.21 22.34 -3.85
C LEU A 127 6.54 22.60 -2.50
N VAL A 128 5.47 21.86 -2.22
CA VAL A 128 4.77 21.85 -0.93
C VAL A 128 4.68 20.42 -0.43
N VAL A 129 4.97 20.21 0.85
CA VAL A 129 4.70 18.96 1.56
C VAL A 129 3.85 19.23 2.80
N VAL A 130 2.63 18.69 2.82
CA VAL A 130 1.74 18.71 3.98
C VAL A 130 2.05 17.53 4.89
N ASN A 131 2.02 17.74 6.21
CA ASN A 131 2.11 16.72 7.26
C ASN A 131 3.17 15.60 7.00
N PRO A 132 4.44 15.92 6.72
CA PRO A 132 5.44 14.90 6.43
C PRO A 132 5.65 13.93 7.61
N GLY A 133 5.80 12.65 7.30
CA GLY A 133 6.31 11.64 8.23
C GLY A 133 7.68 11.97 8.81
N THR A 134 8.17 11.14 9.73
CA THR A 134 9.37 11.43 10.52
C THR A 134 10.66 11.38 9.70
N LEU A 135 10.75 10.46 8.72
CA LEU A 135 11.88 10.36 7.81
C LEU A 135 11.86 11.51 6.79
N LEU A 136 10.70 11.78 6.18
CA LEU A 136 10.55 12.87 5.21
C LEU A 136 10.72 14.26 5.86
N GLU A 137 10.16 14.48 7.06
CA GLU A 137 10.36 15.71 7.83
C GLU A 137 11.83 15.95 8.15
N THR A 138 12.56 14.89 8.52
CA THR A 138 14.00 14.97 8.81
C THR A 138 14.80 15.32 7.55
N ARG A 139 14.45 14.75 6.38
CA ARG A 139 15.07 15.14 5.10
C ARG A 139 14.78 16.60 4.76
N LEU A 140 13.52 17.03 4.84
CA LEU A 140 13.12 18.42 4.54
C LEU A 140 13.82 19.43 5.45
N LYS A 141 13.97 19.13 6.75
CA LYS A 141 14.67 19.99 7.72
C LYS A 141 16.19 20.03 7.55
N ALA A 142 16.78 19.10 6.78
CA ALA A 142 18.20 19.07 6.47
C ALA A 142 18.58 19.83 5.19
N LEU A 143 17.61 20.35 4.43
CA LEU A 143 17.85 21.02 3.15
C LEU A 143 18.55 22.38 3.31
N THR A 144 19.43 22.68 2.35
CA THR A 144 20.19 23.93 2.25
C THR A 144 19.99 24.59 0.89
N ALA A 145 20.33 25.88 0.79
CA ALA A 145 20.31 26.60 -0.48
C ALA A 145 21.21 25.90 -1.51
N GLY A 146 20.71 25.75 -2.73
CA GLY A 146 21.39 25.04 -3.82
C GLY A 146 21.07 23.54 -3.96
N ALA A 147 20.37 22.93 -2.99
CA ALA A 147 19.91 21.54 -3.10
C ALA A 147 18.93 21.38 -4.29
N LEU A 148 19.00 20.27 -5.01
CA LEU A 148 18.15 20.00 -6.17
C LEU A 148 16.83 19.33 -5.74
N TYR A 149 15.78 19.50 -6.56
CA TYR A 149 14.53 18.74 -6.41
C TYR A 149 14.77 17.22 -6.29
N ASN A 150 15.72 16.67 -7.05
CA ASN A 150 16.06 15.25 -7.02
C ASN A 150 16.67 14.79 -5.67
N ASP A 151 17.39 15.67 -4.95
CA ASP A 151 17.93 15.36 -3.62
C ASP A 151 16.80 15.20 -2.59
N ILE A 152 15.71 15.95 -2.77
CA ILE A 152 14.49 15.84 -1.97
C ILE A 152 13.74 14.55 -2.36
N ASN A 153 13.58 14.31 -3.66
CA ASN A 153 12.73 13.26 -4.21
C ASN A 153 13.38 11.86 -4.30
N MET A 154 14.55 11.64 -3.69
CA MET A 154 15.10 10.29 -3.50
C MET A 154 14.09 9.37 -2.78
N ALA A 155 14.21 8.05 -2.93
CA ALA A 155 13.35 7.11 -2.18
C ALA A 155 13.49 7.32 -0.65
N ILE A 156 12.37 7.26 0.06
CA ILE A 156 12.32 7.01 1.50
C ILE A 156 12.23 5.50 1.69
N VAL A 157 13.02 4.95 2.62
CA VAL A 157 12.96 3.54 3.04
C VAL A 157 12.54 3.51 4.49
N ASN A 158 11.29 3.15 4.77
CA ASN A 158 10.83 2.85 6.11
C ASN A 158 11.23 1.40 6.48
N SER A 159 11.57 1.17 7.74
CA SER A 159 12.01 -0.13 8.24
C SER A 159 11.00 -0.68 9.24
N LEU A 160 10.47 -1.88 9.00
CA LEU A 160 9.57 -2.52 9.97
C LEU A 160 10.32 -2.81 11.27
N ALA A 161 9.84 -2.25 12.38
CA ALA A 161 10.42 -2.48 13.70
C ALA A 161 10.19 -3.93 14.17
N SER A 162 11.15 -4.50 14.89
CA SER A 162 11.08 -5.89 15.36
C SER A 162 9.83 -6.15 16.21
N ASN A 163 9.03 -7.16 15.83
CA ASN A 163 7.72 -7.49 16.41
C ASN A 163 6.59 -6.45 16.23
N SER A 164 6.78 -5.41 15.41
CA SER A 164 5.65 -4.69 14.82
C SER A 164 5.02 -5.53 13.70
N LYS A 165 3.78 -5.17 13.33
CA LYS A 165 3.08 -5.76 12.18
C LYS A 165 3.26 -4.88 10.93
N PRO A 166 3.23 -5.43 9.70
CA PRO A 166 3.49 -4.67 8.47
C PRO A 166 2.60 -3.44 8.26
N GLU A 167 1.34 -3.42 8.73
CA GLU A 167 0.47 -2.23 8.60
C GLU A 167 1.03 -0.97 9.28
N THR A 168 1.96 -1.12 10.22
CA THR A 168 2.63 0.02 10.88
C THR A 168 3.55 0.82 9.95
N LEU A 169 3.95 0.27 8.79
CA LEU A 169 4.78 0.96 7.79
C LEU A 169 4.12 2.23 7.25
N VAL A 170 2.79 2.27 7.18
CA VAL A 170 2.05 3.44 6.66
C VAL A 170 2.14 4.67 7.58
N GLY A 171 2.58 4.52 8.82
CA GLY A 171 2.73 5.63 9.78
C GLY A 171 3.75 6.71 9.36
N GLU A 172 4.56 6.47 8.33
CA GLU A 172 5.43 7.48 7.71
C GLU A 172 4.68 8.37 6.67
N ILE A 173 3.45 8.03 6.28
CA ILE A 173 2.65 8.81 5.32
C ILE A 173 1.18 9.03 5.73
N ALA A 174 0.66 8.31 6.72
CA ALA A 174 -0.69 8.46 7.25
C ALA A 174 -0.75 8.15 8.74
N ASP A 175 -1.05 9.19 9.54
CA ASP A 175 -1.36 9.08 10.96
C ASP A 175 -2.74 9.70 11.23
N PRO A 176 -3.83 8.92 11.14
CA PRO A 176 -5.20 9.41 11.22
C PRO A 176 -5.70 9.70 12.65
N ALA A 177 -4.84 9.60 13.68
CA ALA A 177 -5.23 9.81 15.08
C ALA A 177 -5.59 11.28 15.38
N ASP A 178 -6.39 11.51 16.44
CA ASP A 178 -6.84 12.86 16.82
C ASP A 178 -5.71 13.84 17.20
N SER A 179 -4.59 13.29 17.67
CA SER A 179 -3.34 14.00 17.97
C SER A 179 -2.20 13.59 17.03
N GLY A 180 -2.54 12.91 15.93
CA GLY A 180 -1.59 12.41 14.95
C GLY A 180 -1.09 13.49 14.00
N LYS A 181 -0.08 13.16 13.19
CA LYS A 181 0.41 14.08 12.14
C LYS A 181 -0.64 14.40 11.07
N GLY A 182 -1.61 13.51 10.83
CA GLY A 182 -2.50 13.55 9.67
C GLY A 182 -1.91 12.80 8.47
N PHE A 183 -2.40 13.10 7.28
CA PHE A 183 -1.96 12.46 6.04
C PHE A 183 -0.89 13.31 5.35
N THR A 184 0.24 12.70 4.97
CA THR A 184 1.26 13.35 4.16
C THR A 184 0.73 13.58 2.75
N MET A 185 0.87 14.81 2.25
CA MET A 185 0.46 15.19 0.89
C MET A 185 1.55 16.00 0.19
N ILE A 186 1.60 15.93 -1.13
CA ILE A 186 2.58 16.63 -1.98
C ILE A 186 1.91 17.23 -3.21
N ASN A 187 2.58 18.11 -3.96
CA ASN A 187 2.13 18.58 -5.27
C ASN A 187 1.66 17.42 -6.18
N ALA A 188 0.47 17.52 -6.77
CA ALA A 188 -0.13 16.41 -7.54
C ALA A 188 0.53 16.12 -8.92
N GLY A 189 1.46 16.96 -9.38
CA GLY A 189 1.95 16.95 -10.76
C GLY A 189 1.04 17.75 -11.70
N SER A 190 1.23 17.57 -13.02
CA SER A 190 0.40 18.23 -14.04
C SER A 190 0.27 17.38 -15.31
N TYR A 191 -0.82 17.56 -16.05
CA TYR A 191 -1.11 16.84 -17.28
C TYR A 191 -1.04 17.76 -18.50
N ASP A 192 -0.31 17.34 -19.53
CA ASP A 192 -0.31 17.96 -20.85
C ASP A 192 -1.48 17.39 -21.67
N VAL A 193 -2.62 18.08 -21.61
CA VAL A 193 -3.84 17.76 -22.38
C VAL A 193 -3.60 17.79 -23.91
N SER A 194 -2.54 18.45 -24.39
CA SER A 194 -2.20 18.50 -25.82
C SER A 194 -1.28 17.36 -26.28
N GLY A 195 -0.47 16.81 -25.37
CA GLY A 195 0.39 15.66 -25.58
C GLY A 195 -0.14 14.33 -25.01
N ASP A 196 -1.35 14.36 -24.43
CA ASP A 196 -2.07 13.23 -23.79
C ASP A 196 -1.24 12.46 -22.74
N LYS A 197 -0.49 13.20 -21.92
CA LYS A 197 0.52 12.65 -21.01
C LYS A 197 0.64 13.44 -19.71
N TRP A 198 1.14 12.77 -18.68
CA TRP A 198 1.66 13.44 -17.49
C TRP A 198 3.00 14.12 -17.78
N ASN A 199 3.24 15.27 -17.14
CA ASN A 199 4.54 15.93 -17.14
C ASN A 199 5.43 15.37 -16.03
N GLN A 200 6.74 15.30 -16.28
CA GLN A 200 7.72 14.83 -15.30
C GLN A 200 7.88 15.81 -14.13
N GLY A 201 7.96 15.26 -12.92
CA GLY A 201 8.10 16.00 -11.68
C GLY A 201 6.83 16.76 -11.26
N CYS A 202 6.85 17.28 -10.03
CA CYS A 202 5.68 17.90 -9.42
C CYS A 202 5.81 19.41 -9.13
N LEU A 203 6.94 20.02 -9.48
CA LEU A 203 7.19 21.44 -9.24
C LEU A 203 6.16 22.33 -9.95
N LEU A 204 5.44 23.16 -9.19
CA LEU A 204 4.51 24.15 -9.73
C LEU A 204 5.30 25.40 -10.17
N ASP A 205 5.09 25.86 -11.41
CA ASP A 205 5.59 27.15 -11.87
C ASP A 205 4.79 28.29 -11.21
N VAL A 206 5.49 29.19 -10.54
CA VAL A 206 4.94 30.29 -9.74
C VAL A 206 5.58 31.65 -10.07
N GLU A 207 6.35 31.75 -11.16
CA GLU A 207 7.04 32.99 -11.56
C GLU A 207 6.09 34.20 -11.66
N THR A 208 4.85 33.99 -12.11
CA THR A 208 3.81 35.04 -12.21
C THR A 208 3.08 35.32 -10.88
N ASN A 209 3.35 34.56 -9.83
CA ASN A 209 2.79 34.72 -8.48
C ASN A 209 3.79 35.31 -7.47
N VAL A 210 5.05 35.52 -7.87
CA VAL A 210 6.12 36.07 -7.05
C VAL A 210 6.20 37.59 -7.29
N ILE A 211 5.63 38.36 -6.37
CA ILE A 211 5.60 39.82 -6.46
C ILE A 211 6.88 40.41 -5.85
N SER A 212 7.82 40.81 -6.71
CA SER A 212 9.08 41.44 -6.34
C SER A 212 8.97 42.96 -6.17
N VAL A 213 9.76 43.54 -5.26
CA VAL A 213 9.86 45.00 -5.08
C VAL A 213 10.74 45.60 -6.20
N ASP A 214 10.12 46.30 -7.15
CA ASP A 214 10.81 46.94 -8.30
C ASP A 214 11.11 48.43 -8.10
N GLY A 215 10.64 49.03 -6.99
CA GLY A 215 10.80 50.45 -6.67
C GLY A 215 9.96 51.42 -7.51
N THR A 216 9.15 50.94 -8.46
CA THR A 216 8.39 51.77 -9.42
C THR A 216 6.91 51.39 -9.45
N THR A 217 6.59 50.14 -9.81
CA THR A 217 5.25 49.55 -9.75
C THR A 217 4.94 49.08 -8.32
N ILE A 218 5.86 48.29 -7.77
CA ILE A 218 5.84 47.73 -6.42
C ILE A 218 6.95 48.43 -5.62
N LYS A 219 6.56 49.52 -4.96
CA LYS A 219 7.49 50.50 -4.39
C LYS A 219 8.28 50.00 -3.19
N ASP A 220 7.64 49.16 -2.38
CA ASP A 220 8.07 48.71 -1.06
C ASP A 220 7.45 47.34 -0.71
N GLU A 221 7.84 46.78 0.45
CA GLU A 221 7.35 45.47 0.89
C GLU A 221 5.85 45.43 1.21
N ALA A 222 5.23 46.54 1.61
CA ALA A 222 3.82 46.55 1.95
C ALA A 222 2.99 46.44 0.67
N ALA A 223 3.34 47.22 -0.36
CA ALA A 223 2.78 47.05 -1.70
C ALA A 223 2.97 45.62 -2.25
N ALA A 224 4.12 45.00 -2.01
CA ALA A 224 4.37 43.62 -2.45
C ALA A 224 3.49 42.58 -1.73
N LYS A 225 3.27 42.72 -0.41
CA LYS A 225 2.37 41.86 0.38
C LYS A 225 0.91 42.03 -0.06
N ASP A 226 0.42 43.27 -0.08
CA ASP A 226 -0.94 43.63 -0.48
C ASP A 226 -1.28 43.13 -1.90
N GLU A 227 -0.31 43.16 -2.81
CA GLU A 227 -0.43 42.62 -4.16
C GLU A 227 -0.41 41.08 -4.17
N ALA A 228 0.52 40.45 -3.47
CA ALA A 228 0.64 38.99 -3.40
C ALA A 228 -0.58 38.31 -2.76
N GLU A 229 -1.24 38.96 -1.80
CA GLU A 229 -2.42 38.41 -1.11
C GLU A 229 -3.71 38.46 -1.94
N LYS A 230 -3.72 39.18 -3.08
CA LYS A 230 -4.91 39.28 -3.94
C LYS A 230 -5.35 37.91 -4.46
N VAL A 231 -6.67 37.74 -4.54
CA VAL A 231 -7.37 36.51 -4.96
C VAL A 231 -6.89 35.93 -6.30
N GLY A 232 -6.44 36.78 -7.23
CA GLY A 232 -5.91 36.37 -8.54
C GLY A 232 -4.40 36.12 -8.59
N ASN A 233 -3.63 36.68 -7.64
CA ASN A 233 -2.17 36.58 -7.61
C ASN A 233 -1.68 35.39 -6.75
N ARG A 234 -2.58 34.80 -5.95
CA ARG A 234 -2.33 33.59 -5.15
C ARG A 234 -2.05 32.37 -6.04
N ALA A 235 -0.84 31.80 -5.90
CA ALA A 235 -0.45 30.55 -6.53
C ALA A 235 -1.41 29.43 -6.12
N THR A 236 -2.11 28.85 -7.09
CA THR A 236 -3.13 27.81 -6.84
C THR A 236 -2.55 26.44 -7.12
N LEU A 237 -2.35 25.66 -6.05
CA LEU A 237 -1.74 24.34 -6.09
C LEU A 237 -2.79 23.24 -5.89
N LYS A 238 -2.59 22.10 -6.57
CA LYS A 238 -3.25 20.81 -6.29
C LYS A 238 -2.30 19.95 -5.46
N ILE A 239 -2.76 19.37 -4.35
CA ILE A 239 -1.98 18.41 -3.55
C ILE A 239 -2.68 17.06 -3.39
N GLU A 240 -1.93 15.97 -3.45
CA GLU A 240 -2.39 14.59 -3.36
C GLU A 240 -1.78 13.86 -2.14
N ARG A 241 -2.51 12.91 -1.56
CA ARG A 241 -2.01 12.07 -0.47
C ARG A 241 -1.00 11.05 -1.00
N LEU A 242 0.06 10.78 -0.24
CA LEU A 242 0.99 9.68 -0.54
C LEU A 242 0.36 8.30 -0.29
N ALA A 243 -0.63 8.22 0.60
CA ALA A 243 -1.26 6.96 0.97
C ALA A 243 -2.32 6.52 -0.05
N ALA A 244 -2.33 5.21 -0.34
CA ALA A 244 -3.49 4.51 -0.86
C ALA A 244 -4.41 4.08 0.30
N LYS A 245 -5.71 3.92 0.02
CA LYS A 245 -6.75 3.50 0.98
C LYS A 245 -7.43 2.23 0.49
N VAL A 246 -7.77 1.31 1.38
CA VAL A 246 -8.53 0.10 1.02
C VAL A 246 -9.70 -0.08 1.99
N GLU A 247 -10.80 -0.58 1.45
CA GLU A 247 -12.06 -0.90 2.13
C GLU A 247 -12.53 -2.26 1.60
N VAL A 248 -12.97 -3.16 2.47
CA VAL A 248 -13.55 -4.44 2.05
C VAL A 248 -14.97 -4.59 2.60
N ALA A 249 -15.95 -4.52 1.71
CA ALA A 249 -17.36 -4.76 1.99
C ALA A 249 -17.78 -6.19 1.59
N VAL A 250 -19.01 -6.57 1.92
CA VAL A 250 -19.65 -7.81 1.45
C VAL A 250 -20.99 -7.44 0.81
N LYS A 251 -21.33 -8.11 -0.30
CA LYS A 251 -22.62 -7.97 -1.00
C LYS A 251 -23.79 -8.01 -0.02
N SER A 252 -24.69 -7.04 -0.10
CA SER A 252 -25.71 -6.79 0.95
C SER A 252 -26.76 -7.89 1.11
N SER A 253 -26.92 -8.76 0.11
CA SER A 253 -27.72 -10.00 0.18
C SER A 253 -27.01 -11.18 0.86
N GLY A 254 -25.75 -11.00 1.27
CA GLY A 254 -24.76 -12.08 1.33
C GLY A 254 -24.14 -12.35 -0.05
N PRO A 255 -22.92 -12.91 -0.11
CA PRO A 255 -22.29 -13.33 -1.35
C PRO A 255 -22.91 -14.61 -1.90
N ASP A 256 -22.80 -14.84 -3.21
CA ASP A 256 -23.25 -16.08 -3.83
C ASP A 256 -22.20 -17.18 -3.56
N VAL A 257 -22.61 -18.34 -3.02
CA VAL A 257 -21.67 -19.39 -2.60
C VAL A 257 -21.79 -20.62 -3.50
N LEU A 258 -20.65 -21.09 -4.02
CA LEU A 258 -20.53 -22.29 -4.84
C LEU A 258 -19.71 -23.39 -4.15
N PRO A 259 -19.89 -24.67 -4.53
CA PRO A 259 -20.99 -25.17 -5.36
C PRO A 259 -22.35 -25.03 -4.64
N GLU A 260 -23.45 -25.08 -5.40
CA GLU A 260 -24.80 -24.80 -4.90
C GLU A 260 -25.13 -25.58 -3.61
N GLY A 261 -25.45 -24.84 -2.54
CA GLY A 261 -25.78 -25.39 -1.22
C GLY A 261 -24.61 -25.46 -0.23
N ALA A 262 -23.40 -25.08 -0.63
CA ALA A 262 -22.33 -24.72 0.30
C ALA A 262 -22.67 -23.43 1.08
N THR A 263 -21.98 -23.19 2.20
CA THR A 263 -22.23 -22.04 3.08
C THR A 263 -20.96 -21.30 3.44
N PHE A 264 -21.06 -19.98 3.62
CA PHE A 264 -19.94 -19.08 3.93
C PHE A 264 -20.32 -18.05 5.00
N GLU A 265 -19.39 -17.76 5.91
CA GLU A 265 -19.46 -16.70 6.91
C GLU A 265 -18.19 -15.85 6.85
N PHE A 266 -18.31 -14.56 6.56
CA PHE A 266 -17.18 -13.63 6.54
C PHE A 266 -16.69 -13.34 7.97
N GLY A 267 -15.43 -13.66 8.27
CA GLY A 267 -14.83 -13.45 9.59
C GLY A 267 -14.00 -12.16 9.71
N GLY A 268 -13.31 -11.76 8.66
CA GLY A 268 -12.52 -10.52 8.62
C GLY A 268 -11.55 -10.44 7.44
N TRP A 269 -10.89 -9.31 7.28
CA TRP A 269 -9.87 -9.08 6.24
C TRP A 269 -8.63 -8.35 6.77
N THR A 270 -7.56 -8.33 5.99
CA THR A 270 -6.35 -7.51 6.18
C THR A 270 -5.67 -7.31 4.83
N LEU A 271 -4.88 -6.24 4.67
CA LEU A 271 -3.87 -6.21 3.61
C LEU A 271 -2.68 -7.13 3.95
N ASP A 272 -1.94 -7.49 2.91
CA ASP A 272 -0.73 -8.30 2.89
C ASP A 272 0.16 -7.89 1.69
N TYR A 273 1.46 -8.23 1.72
CA TYR A 273 2.50 -7.66 0.84
C TYR A 273 2.49 -6.11 0.86
N TYR A 274 2.93 -5.51 1.96
CA TYR A 274 3.01 -4.05 2.13
C TYR A 274 4.33 -3.51 1.58
N ASN A 275 4.32 -2.45 0.78
CA ASN A 275 5.55 -1.73 0.43
C ASN A 275 6.09 -0.96 1.64
N SER A 276 7.40 -0.98 1.85
CA SER A 276 8.12 -0.22 2.88
C SER A 276 8.87 1.00 2.31
N THR A 277 8.80 1.23 0.99
CA THR A 277 9.53 2.30 0.30
C THR A 277 8.61 3.18 -0.54
N PHE A 278 8.96 4.45 -0.72
CA PHE A 278 8.23 5.37 -1.61
C PHE A 278 9.10 6.53 -2.06
N TYR A 279 8.82 7.11 -3.24
CA TYR A 279 9.29 8.45 -3.57
C TYR A 279 8.34 9.50 -2.98
N PRO A 280 8.81 10.65 -2.46
CA PRO A 280 7.91 11.73 -2.01
C PRO A 280 6.88 12.09 -3.07
N PHE A 281 7.32 12.26 -4.33
CA PHE A 281 6.50 12.25 -5.54
C PHE A 281 6.96 11.11 -6.46
N ALA A 282 6.06 10.21 -6.80
CA ALA A 282 6.27 9.21 -7.85
C ALA A 282 5.83 9.77 -9.21
N GLU A 283 6.61 9.50 -10.25
CA GLU A 283 6.29 9.91 -11.61
C GLU A 283 5.01 9.21 -12.09
N LYS A 284 4.20 9.90 -12.89
CA LYS A 284 2.88 9.42 -13.35
C LYS A 284 2.92 8.99 -14.81
N SER A 285 2.20 7.91 -15.11
CA SER A 285 1.93 7.43 -16.48
C SER A 285 0.44 7.20 -16.69
N THR A 286 -0.07 7.51 -17.88
CA THR A 286 -1.49 7.38 -18.25
C THR A 286 -1.91 5.91 -18.33
N THR A 287 -3.08 5.55 -17.79
CA THR A 287 -3.67 4.19 -17.88
C THR A 287 -4.75 4.10 -18.96
N LYS A 288 -5.36 2.93 -19.18
CA LYS A 288 -6.45 2.76 -20.16
C LYS A 288 -7.76 3.39 -19.65
N ALA A 289 -8.00 3.36 -18.34
CA ALA A 289 -9.16 3.96 -17.70
C ALA A 289 -9.18 5.49 -17.88
N THR A 290 -10.21 6.03 -18.54
CA THR A 290 -10.35 7.50 -18.70
C THR A 290 -10.85 8.16 -17.41
N HIS A 291 -10.35 9.36 -17.05
CA HIS A 291 -10.93 10.14 -15.94
C HIS A 291 -11.84 11.26 -16.44
N THR A 292 -12.91 11.55 -15.69
CA THR A 292 -13.90 12.57 -16.07
C THR A 292 -14.27 13.51 -14.91
N ALA A 293 -13.35 13.71 -13.96
CA ALA A 293 -13.55 14.58 -12.80
C ALA A 293 -12.77 15.91 -12.96
N ALA A 294 -12.45 16.60 -11.86
CA ALA A 294 -11.99 17.99 -11.88
C ALA A 294 -10.65 18.24 -11.16
N PHE A 295 -10.19 17.30 -10.33
CA PHE A 295 -8.92 17.37 -9.63
C PHE A 295 -7.77 16.77 -10.44
N TYR A 296 -7.95 15.63 -11.10
CA TYR A 296 -7.01 15.12 -12.09
C TYR A 296 -7.59 15.29 -13.50
N GLU A 297 -6.73 15.51 -14.49
CA GLU A 297 -7.12 15.65 -15.89
C GLU A 297 -7.29 14.31 -16.62
N ASN A 298 -6.60 13.25 -16.16
CA ASN A 298 -6.78 11.87 -16.62
C ASN A 298 -6.51 10.89 -15.45
N SER A 299 -6.66 9.58 -15.67
CA SER A 299 -6.20 8.57 -14.69
C SER A 299 -4.67 8.45 -14.73
N PHE A 300 -4.11 7.82 -13.70
CA PHE A 300 -2.66 7.63 -13.58
C PHE A 300 -2.31 6.37 -12.82
N TYR A 301 -1.20 5.76 -13.23
CA TYR A 301 -0.40 4.82 -12.46
C TYR A 301 0.91 5.51 -12.08
N THR A 302 1.59 5.04 -11.04
CA THR A 302 2.84 5.65 -10.52
C THR A 302 4.03 4.72 -10.65
N GLU A 303 5.23 5.29 -10.82
CA GLU A 303 6.51 4.57 -10.75
C GLU A 303 7.11 4.69 -9.34
N ASP A 304 7.06 3.60 -8.55
CA ASP A 304 7.59 3.54 -7.18
C ASP A 304 9.08 3.08 -7.16
N PRO A 305 9.76 3.01 -6.00
CA PRO A 305 11.18 2.63 -5.94
C PRO A 305 11.49 1.17 -6.31
N ASN A 306 10.46 0.34 -6.46
CA ASN A 306 10.52 -1.10 -6.68
C ASN A 306 9.73 -1.52 -7.95
N PHE A 307 9.53 -0.60 -8.89
CA PHE A 307 8.70 -0.78 -10.08
C PHE A 307 9.09 -1.91 -11.05
N THR A 308 10.35 -2.39 -11.04
CA THR A 308 10.90 -3.29 -12.08
C THR A 308 11.89 -4.34 -11.54
N ALA A 309 11.97 -5.48 -12.22
CA ALA A 309 12.99 -6.49 -11.99
C ALA A 309 14.42 -5.97 -12.25
N PRO A 310 15.42 -6.42 -11.47
CA PRO A 310 15.34 -7.43 -10.41
C PRO A 310 14.91 -6.88 -9.04
N GLY A 311 14.44 -5.62 -8.97
CA GLY A 311 14.11 -4.94 -7.73
C GLY A 311 12.67 -5.10 -7.24
N HIS A 312 11.81 -5.80 -7.98
CA HIS A 312 10.34 -5.79 -7.84
C HIS A 312 9.75 -6.37 -6.55
N THR A 313 10.57 -6.99 -5.69
CA THR A 313 10.19 -7.42 -4.33
C THR A 313 10.96 -6.69 -3.23
N THR A 314 11.82 -5.72 -3.57
CA THR A 314 12.66 -4.98 -2.62
C THR A 314 11.79 -4.12 -1.72
N GLY A 315 11.83 -4.37 -0.41
CA GLY A 315 11.02 -3.62 0.55
C GLY A 315 9.54 -4.00 0.57
N ILE A 316 9.12 -5.03 -0.16
CA ILE A 316 7.78 -5.62 0.03
C ILE A 316 7.82 -6.54 1.27
N VAL A 317 6.84 -6.41 2.15
CA VAL A 317 6.78 -7.10 3.45
C VAL A 317 5.49 -7.91 3.58
N LEU A 318 5.64 -9.24 3.60
CA LEU A 318 4.58 -10.21 3.88
C LEU A 318 4.22 -10.22 5.38
N ASN A 319 2.95 -10.51 5.69
CA ASN A 319 2.52 -10.80 7.06
C ASN A 319 3.14 -12.08 7.64
N GLU A 320 3.57 -12.02 8.90
CA GLU A 320 4.14 -13.17 9.61
C GLU A 320 3.05 -14.09 10.19
N VAL A 321 3.30 -15.40 10.22
CA VAL A 321 2.56 -16.36 11.05
C VAL A 321 3.38 -16.64 12.31
N LYS A 322 2.82 -16.42 13.50
CA LYS A 322 3.47 -16.62 14.80
C LYS A 322 2.69 -17.59 15.65
N ASN A 323 3.36 -18.64 16.13
CA ASN A 323 2.74 -19.72 16.91
C ASN A 323 1.51 -20.35 16.20
N ARG A 324 1.62 -20.58 14.88
CA ARG A 324 0.55 -21.06 13.97
C ARG A 324 -0.58 -20.05 13.66
N ALA A 325 -0.68 -18.94 14.38
CA ALA A 325 -1.69 -17.90 14.15
C ALA A 325 -1.15 -16.73 13.30
N PRO A 326 -1.94 -16.15 12.37
CA PRO A 326 -1.53 -14.95 11.61
C PRO A 326 -1.33 -13.72 12.51
N PHE A 327 -0.16 -13.09 12.43
CA PHE A 327 0.23 -11.93 13.26
C PHE A 327 -0.31 -10.60 12.70
N VAL A 328 -1.58 -10.56 12.32
CA VAL A 328 -2.22 -9.46 11.58
C VAL A 328 -3.27 -8.74 12.42
N THR A 329 -3.82 -7.62 11.93
CA THR A 329 -5.00 -6.98 12.53
C THR A 329 -6.22 -7.21 11.64
N TRP A 330 -7.02 -8.22 12.00
CA TRP A 330 -8.27 -8.56 11.31
C TRP A 330 -9.29 -7.43 11.44
N LYS A 331 -9.72 -6.92 10.30
CA LYS A 331 -10.70 -5.84 10.15
C LYS A 331 -12.07 -6.44 9.84
N ALA A 332 -13.11 -5.84 10.40
CA ALA A 332 -14.49 -6.18 10.05
C ALA A 332 -14.77 -5.76 8.59
N LYS A 333 -15.79 -6.37 7.98
CA LYS A 333 -16.35 -5.87 6.72
C LYS A 333 -16.82 -4.42 6.90
N SER A 334 -16.66 -3.62 5.85
CA SER A 334 -17.22 -2.27 5.79
C SER A 334 -18.74 -2.32 5.65
N GLU A 335 -19.44 -1.42 6.34
CA GLU A 335 -20.88 -1.22 6.21
C GLU A 335 -21.18 0.28 6.07
N THR A 336 -22.26 0.64 5.37
CA THR A 336 -22.58 2.02 4.93
C THR A 336 -22.58 3.07 6.05
N LEU A 337 -22.86 2.68 7.31
CA LEU A 337 -22.89 3.57 8.48
C LEU A 337 -21.64 3.46 9.37
N THR A 338 -20.83 2.43 9.18
CA THR A 338 -19.61 2.13 9.95
C THR A 338 -18.53 1.61 9.00
N PRO A 339 -17.99 2.48 8.12
CA PRO A 339 -17.06 2.02 7.12
C PRO A 339 -15.70 1.68 7.73
N VAL A 340 -15.04 0.65 7.21
CA VAL A 340 -13.80 0.10 7.76
C VAL A 340 -12.69 0.22 6.74
N PHE A 341 -11.61 0.88 7.12
CA PHE A 341 -10.50 1.25 6.23
C PHE A 341 -9.16 0.69 6.69
N GLU A 342 -8.30 0.41 5.71
CA GLU A 342 -6.85 0.30 5.86
C GLU A 342 -6.17 1.33 4.95
N TYR A 343 -4.95 1.72 5.27
CA TYR A 343 -4.12 2.57 4.43
C TYR A 343 -2.80 1.85 4.16
N CYS A 344 -2.24 2.06 2.98
CA CYS A 344 -0.95 1.50 2.58
C CYS A 344 -0.08 2.56 1.88
N ILE A 345 1.22 2.33 1.91
CA ILE A 345 2.16 2.94 0.96
C ILE A 345 1.81 2.38 -0.43
N GLU A 346 1.97 3.18 -1.48
CA GLU A 346 1.75 2.70 -2.84
C GLU A 346 2.69 1.53 -3.20
N ASN A 347 2.24 0.69 -4.12
CA ASN A 347 2.94 -0.50 -4.56
C ASN A 347 2.54 -0.77 -6.01
N THR A 348 3.46 -0.54 -6.94
CA THR A 348 3.20 -0.53 -8.38
C THR A 348 4.29 -1.24 -9.16
N MET A 349 3.93 -1.81 -10.31
CA MET A 349 4.81 -2.68 -11.08
C MET A 349 4.69 -2.42 -12.58
N ALA A 350 5.81 -2.52 -13.30
CA ALA A 350 5.81 -2.61 -14.75
C ALA A 350 4.97 -3.80 -15.24
N ASP A 351 4.50 -3.73 -16.49
CA ASP A 351 3.62 -4.74 -17.12
C ASP A 351 4.13 -6.19 -16.95
N ALA A 352 5.42 -6.42 -17.17
CA ALA A 352 6.09 -7.72 -17.04
C ALA A 352 6.32 -8.19 -15.59
N ASP A 353 6.20 -7.31 -14.60
CA ASP A 353 6.54 -7.57 -13.18
C ASP A 353 5.32 -7.57 -12.23
N GLN A 354 4.09 -7.56 -12.78
CA GLN A 354 2.84 -7.75 -12.01
C GLN A 354 2.72 -9.19 -11.50
N LYS A 355 3.50 -9.52 -10.46
CA LYS A 355 3.69 -10.86 -9.88
C LYS A 355 3.10 -10.99 -8.47
N PHE A 356 2.76 -12.21 -8.07
CA PHE A 356 2.20 -12.50 -6.74
C PHE A 356 3.08 -12.07 -5.56
N GLY A 357 4.41 -12.06 -5.73
CA GLY A 357 5.36 -11.63 -4.71
C GLY A 357 5.57 -10.12 -4.59
N ALA A 358 5.13 -9.36 -5.60
CA ALA A 358 5.22 -7.91 -5.64
C ALA A 358 3.90 -7.25 -5.22
N ALA A 359 2.77 -7.75 -5.72
CA ALA A 359 1.46 -7.10 -5.57
C ALA A 359 0.93 -7.09 -4.12
N THR A 360 0.53 -5.91 -3.63
CA THR A 360 -0.31 -5.81 -2.43
C THR A 360 -1.66 -6.50 -2.68
N ARG A 361 -2.06 -7.35 -1.74
CA ARG A 361 -3.28 -8.16 -1.82
C ARG A 361 -4.13 -8.00 -0.57
N VAL A 362 -5.43 -8.26 -0.70
CA VAL A 362 -6.30 -8.52 0.45
C VAL A 362 -6.15 -10.00 0.84
N VAL A 363 -6.10 -10.30 2.13
CA VAL A 363 -6.32 -11.65 2.67
C VAL A 363 -7.59 -11.65 3.50
N ILE A 364 -8.46 -12.61 3.25
CA ILE A 364 -9.77 -12.77 3.90
C ILE A 364 -9.76 -14.03 4.76
N LYS A 365 -10.28 -13.90 5.98
CA LYS A 365 -10.61 -15.01 6.88
C LYS A 365 -12.11 -15.21 6.87
N GLY A 366 -12.55 -16.44 6.62
CA GLY A 366 -13.96 -16.82 6.69
C GLY A 366 -14.14 -18.19 7.33
N LYS A 367 -15.40 -18.59 7.51
CA LYS A 367 -15.76 -20.00 7.61
C LYS A 367 -16.42 -20.41 6.30
N TYR A 368 -16.06 -21.57 5.77
CA TYR A 368 -16.74 -22.19 4.64
C TYR A 368 -16.99 -23.67 4.95
N ALA A 369 -18.20 -24.13 4.65
CA ALA A 369 -18.56 -25.54 4.71
C ALA A 369 -19.19 -25.97 3.37
N PRO A 370 -18.74 -27.10 2.79
CA PRO A 370 -19.38 -27.71 1.63
C PRO A 370 -20.87 -27.96 1.82
N LYS A 371 -21.57 -28.24 0.71
CA LYS A 371 -22.96 -28.68 0.74
C LYS A 371 -23.13 -29.88 1.68
N ASP A 372 -24.22 -29.87 2.47
CA ASP A 372 -24.60 -30.90 3.44
C ASP A 372 -23.63 -31.05 4.64
N PHE A 373 -22.68 -30.13 4.81
CA PHE A 373 -21.75 -30.08 5.97
C PHE A 373 -22.21 -28.99 6.97
N THR A 374 -21.95 -29.19 8.26
CA THR A 374 -22.30 -28.20 9.31
C THR A 374 -21.24 -27.11 9.42
N LEU A 375 -21.60 -25.86 9.10
CA LEU A 375 -20.73 -24.71 9.26
C LEU A 375 -20.31 -24.51 10.73
N GLY A 376 -18.99 -24.40 10.96
CA GLY A 376 -18.40 -24.32 12.30
C GLY A 376 -17.91 -25.66 12.86
N ASN A 377 -18.22 -26.78 12.22
CA ASN A 377 -17.58 -28.06 12.50
C ASN A 377 -16.26 -28.20 11.73
N ASP A 378 -15.39 -29.08 12.21
CA ASP A 378 -14.21 -29.54 11.48
C ASP A 378 -14.62 -30.37 10.26
N TRP A 379 -13.95 -30.15 9.14
CA TRP A 379 -14.07 -31.02 7.96
C TRP A 379 -12.73 -31.16 7.24
N PHE A 380 -12.60 -32.18 6.41
CA PHE A 380 -11.33 -32.59 5.81
C PHE A 380 -11.45 -32.70 4.29
N SER A 381 -10.36 -32.45 3.56
CA SER A 381 -10.33 -32.59 2.10
C SER A 381 -9.02 -33.17 1.58
N PHE A 382 -9.12 -33.99 0.53
CA PHE A 382 -7.97 -34.39 -0.28
C PHE A 382 -8.40 -34.75 -1.71
N GLY A 383 -7.63 -34.33 -2.72
CA GLY A 383 -7.88 -34.68 -4.12
C GLY A 383 -9.25 -34.24 -4.67
N GLY A 384 -9.90 -33.24 -4.06
CA GLY A 384 -11.26 -32.82 -4.38
C GLY A 384 -12.37 -33.63 -3.68
N ILE A 385 -12.02 -34.64 -2.88
CA ILE A 385 -12.94 -35.41 -2.04
C ILE A 385 -13.01 -34.76 -0.66
N ASN A 386 -14.22 -34.46 -0.19
CA ASN A 386 -14.47 -33.84 1.11
C ASN A 386 -15.08 -34.86 2.10
N TYR A 387 -14.61 -34.84 3.34
CA TYR A 387 -15.04 -35.73 4.42
C TYR A 387 -15.64 -34.88 5.57
N PRO A 388 -16.91 -35.06 5.94
CA PRO A 388 -17.59 -34.17 6.90
C PRO A 388 -17.25 -34.44 8.37
N THR A 389 -16.53 -35.52 8.67
CA THR A 389 -16.00 -35.83 10.01
C THR A 389 -14.70 -36.62 9.92
N LEU A 390 -13.93 -36.68 11.01
CA LEU A 390 -12.77 -37.56 11.15
C LEU A 390 -13.16 -39.04 10.91
N ALA A 391 -14.32 -39.47 11.41
CA ALA A 391 -14.80 -40.85 11.24
C ALA A 391 -15.07 -41.21 9.77
N ASN A 392 -15.53 -40.25 8.95
CA ASN A 392 -15.67 -40.46 7.50
C ASN A 392 -14.31 -40.64 6.79
N LEU A 393 -13.29 -39.89 7.24
CA LEU A 393 -11.92 -40.00 6.72
C LEU A 393 -11.25 -41.31 7.16
N GLN A 394 -11.44 -41.72 8.42
CA GLN A 394 -10.98 -43.02 8.94
C GLN A 394 -11.66 -44.21 8.25
N LEU A 395 -12.95 -44.09 7.90
CA LEU A 395 -13.65 -45.09 7.08
C LEU A 395 -13.06 -45.19 5.67
N ALA A 396 -12.71 -44.06 5.04
CA ALA A 396 -12.08 -44.05 3.73
C ALA A 396 -10.66 -44.66 3.76
N TYR A 397 -9.85 -44.30 4.76
CA TYR A 397 -8.51 -44.85 5.01
C TYR A 397 -8.54 -46.36 5.24
N SER A 398 -9.44 -46.85 6.11
CA SER A 398 -9.58 -48.29 6.39
C SER A 398 -10.14 -49.07 5.20
N THR A 399 -11.01 -48.47 4.38
CA THR A 399 -11.48 -49.05 3.12
C THR A 399 -10.32 -49.18 2.12
N ALA A 400 -9.52 -48.12 1.93
CA ALA A 400 -8.33 -48.12 1.08
C ALA A 400 -7.32 -49.23 1.49
N GLY A 401 -6.99 -49.32 2.79
CA GLY A 401 -6.12 -50.36 3.31
C GLY A 401 -6.70 -51.78 3.15
N THR A 402 -8.02 -51.94 3.26
CA THR A 402 -8.69 -53.23 3.03
C THR A 402 -8.62 -53.65 1.55
N THR A 403 -8.84 -52.72 0.62
CA THR A 403 -8.73 -52.96 -0.83
C THR A 403 -7.31 -53.35 -1.22
N ILE A 404 -6.30 -52.61 -0.75
CA ILE A 404 -4.89 -52.92 -1.00
C ILE A 404 -4.51 -54.28 -0.41
N LYS A 405 -4.92 -54.59 0.84
CA LYS A 405 -4.66 -55.91 1.44
C LYS A 405 -5.33 -57.05 0.68
N ALA A 406 -6.60 -56.90 0.27
CA ALA A 406 -7.29 -57.93 -0.50
C ALA A 406 -6.57 -58.25 -1.82
N LYS A 407 -5.91 -57.26 -2.45
CA LYS A 407 -5.07 -57.47 -3.62
C LYS A 407 -3.70 -58.07 -3.30
N ALA A 408 -3.06 -57.68 -2.19
CA ALA A 408 -1.83 -58.33 -1.74
C ALA A 408 -2.07 -59.82 -1.47
N ASP A 409 -3.17 -60.16 -0.79
CA ASP A 409 -3.58 -61.55 -0.50
C ASP A 409 -3.86 -62.35 -1.78
N GLU A 410 -4.38 -61.71 -2.84
CA GLU A 410 -4.56 -62.33 -4.17
C GLU A 410 -3.21 -62.63 -4.85
N LEU A 411 -2.24 -61.72 -4.74
CA LEU A 411 -0.91 -61.85 -5.33
C LEU A 411 -0.01 -62.85 -4.57
N GLU A 412 -0.11 -62.89 -3.24
CA GLU A 412 0.48 -63.94 -2.40
C GLU A 412 -0.06 -65.33 -2.79
N LEU A 413 -1.37 -65.46 -3.03
CA LEU A 413 -1.99 -66.68 -3.53
C LEU A 413 -1.59 -67.03 -4.97
N ALA A 414 -1.16 -66.05 -5.78
CA ALA A 414 -0.60 -66.25 -7.11
C ALA A 414 0.89 -66.67 -7.09
N GLY A 415 1.56 -66.55 -5.92
CA GLY A 415 2.94 -66.99 -5.71
C GLY A 415 3.99 -65.86 -5.64
N GLU A 416 3.56 -64.59 -5.53
CA GLU A 416 4.43 -63.49 -5.10
C GLU A 416 4.72 -63.61 -3.59
N ASP A 417 5.85 -63.08 -3.10
CA ASP A 417 6.09 -63.02 -1.65
C ASP A 417 5.37 -61.80 -1.01
N PRO A 418 5.09 -61.82 0.31
CA PRO A 418 4.27 -60.77 0.96
C PRO A 418 4.81 -59.34 0.86
N VAL A 419 6.11 -59.14 0.60
CA VAL A 419 6.70 -57.80 0.45
C VAL A 419 6.44 -57.28 -0.96
N ASP A 420 6.78 -58.08 -1.98
CA ASP A 420 6.57 -57.71 -3.39
C ASP A 420 5.06 -57.67 -3.72
N ALA A 421 4.26 -58.61 -3.20
CA ALA A 421 2.80 -58.62 -3.34
C ALA A 421 2.14 -57.34 -2.80
N LEU A 422 2.58 -56.84 -1.64
CA LEU A 422 2.08 -55.58 -1.06
C LEU A 422 2.55 -54.35 -1.86
N ALA A 423 3.78 -54.38 -2.39
CA ALA A 423 4.29 -53.32 -3.27
C ALA A 423 3.49 -53.26 -4.58
N ASN A 424 3.26 -54.41 -5.21
CA ASN A 424 2.48 -54.54 -6.44
C ASN A 424 1.01 -54.18 -6.23
N ALA A 425 0.39 -54.59 -5.11
CA ALA A 425 -0.97 -54.19 -4.76
C ALA A 425 -1.14 -52.66 -4.67
N LYS A 426 -0.14 -51.94 -4.14
CA LYS A 426 -0.14 -50.47 -4.12
C LYS A 426 -0.04 -49.85 -5.53
N LEU A 427 0.65 -50.50 -6.47
CA LEU A 427 0.71 -50.07 -7.87
C LEU A 427 -0.62 -50.31 -8.62
N PHE A 428 -1.41 -51.32 -8.24
CA PHE A 428 -2.77 -51.51 -8.73
C PHE A 428 -3.76 -50.45 -8.20
N TYR A 429 -3.52 -49.93 -6.99
CA TYR A 429 -4.42 -49.00 -6.29
C TYR A 429 -3.69 -47.70 -5.88
N PRO A 430 -3.28 -46.86 -6.86
CA PRO A 430 -2.46 -45.67 -6.60
C PRO A 430 -3.23 -44.55 -5.89
N VAL A 431 -4.56 -44.46 -6.06
CA VAL A 431 -5.40 -43.43 -5.41
C VAL A 431 -5.58 -43.76 -3.93
N GLU A 432 -5.88 -45.02 -3.62
CA GLU A 432 -5.98 -45.58 -2.29
C GLU A 432 -4.63 -45.49 -1.56
N THR A 433 -3.54 -45.80 -2.25
CA THR A 433 -2.18 -45.69 -1.70
C THR A 433 -1.83 -44.24 -1.36
N LEU A 434 -2.18 -43.29 -2.23
CA LEU A 434 -1.97 -41.88 -1.98
C LEU A 434 -2.87 -41.35 -0.85
N LEU A 435 -4.12 -41.82 -0.75
CA LEU A 435 -5.01 -41.50 0.39
C LEU A 435 -4.42 -41.99 1.72
N MET A 436 -3.81 -43.19 1.74
CA MET A 436 -3.10 -43.67 2.93
C MET A 436 -1.87 -42.80 3.23
N GLU A 437 -1.03 -42.49 2.23
CA GLU A 437 0.15 -41.64 2.39
C GLU A 437 -0.19 -40.27 3.01
N VAL A 438 -1.26 -39.61 2.55
CA VAL A 438 -1.63 -38.28 3.08
C VAL A 438 -2.29 -38.33 4.46
N CYS A 439 -2.97 -39.43 4.80
CA CYS A 439 -3.49 -39.70 6.14
C CYS A 439 -2.36 -39.99 7.14
N ASP A 440 -1.35 -40.77 6.74
CA ASP A 440 -0.17 -41.04 7.56
C ASP A 440 0.67 -39.76 7.78
N ASN A 441 0.78 -38.90 6.76
CA ASN A 441 1.37 -37.56 6.89
C ASN A 441 0.56 -36.66 7.84
N PHE A 442 -0.77 -36.71 7.79
CA PHE A 442 -1.64 -35.98 8.73
C PHE A 442 -1.45 -36.46 10.19
N LEU A 443 -1.38 -37.78 10.41
CA LEU A 443 -1.06 -38.37 11.71
C LEU A 443 0.33 -37.91 12.22
N GLY A 444 1.32 -37.86 11.32
CA GLY A 444 2.65 -37.32 11.63
C GLY A 444 2.63 -35.84 12.05
N ALA A 445 1.86 -35.01 11.35
CA ALA A 445 1.65 -33.61 11.69
C ALA A 445 0.94 -33.45 13.05
N VAL A 446 -0.13 -34.20 13.31
CA VAL A 446 -0.87 -34.20 14.59
C VAL A 446 0.02 -34.65 15.76
N ASN A 447 0.76 -35.75 15.61
CA ASN A 447 1.71 -36.23 16.62
C ASN A 447 2.78 -35.18 16.93
N THR A 448 3.34 -34.55 15.90
CA THR A 448 4.32 -33.44 16.05
C THR A 448 3.68 -32.23 16.74
N ALA A 449 2.45 -31.89 16.40
CA ALA A 449 1.74 -30.72 16.93
C ALA A 449 1.37 -30.85 18.41
N LEU A 450 1.08 -32.07 18.87
CA LEU A 450 0.75 -32.43 20.25
C LEU A 450 1.95 -32.88 21.10
N SER A 451 3.11 -33.16 20.47
CA SER A 451 4.21 -33.94 21.09
C SER A 451 3.76 -35.33 21.58
N ALA A 452 2.90 -35.98 20.80
CA ALA A 452 2.26 -37.27 21.10
C ALA A 452 2.81 -38.42 20.24
N SER A 453 2.38 -39.65 20.54
CA SER A 453 2.75 -40.88 19.84
C SER A 453 1.52 -41.77 19.60
N ILE A 454 0.49 -41.19 18.98
CA ILE A 454 -0.70 -41.88 18.45
C ILE A 454 -0.22 -42.89 17.40
N ALA A 455 -0.55 -44.17 17.56
CA ALA A 455 0.14 -45.28 16.89
C ALA A 455 -0.38 -45.57 15.47
N ALA A 456 -1.69 -45.49 15.26
CA ALA A 456 -2.33 -45.65 13.96
C ALA A 456 -3.35 -44.53 13.67
N PHE A 457 -3.66 -44.33 12.39
CA PHE A 457 -4.66 -43.34 11.96
C PHE A 457 -6.07 -43.61 12.53
N ALA A 458 -6.38 -44.87 12.85
CA ALA A 458 -7.61 -45.28 13.50
C ALA A 458 -7.67 -44.89 15.00
N ASP A 459 -6.54 -44.56 15.63
CA ASP A 459 -6.46 -44.12 17.02
C ASP A 459 -6.60 -42.58 17.17
N LEU A 460 -6.68 -41.85 16.05
CA LEU A 460 -7.03 -40.43 16.06
C LEU A 460 -8.46 -40.24 16.56
N ASP A 461 -8.67 -39.17 17.33
CA ASP A 461 -9.95 -38.82 17.93
C ASP A 461 -10.15 -37.31 17.89
N GLN A 462 -11.40 -36.87 17.72
CA GLN A 462 -11.71 -35.45 17.59
C GLN A 462 -11.51 -34.72 18.92
N ASP A 463 -12.10 -35.24 20.00
CA ASP A 463 -12.20 -34.56 21.29
C ASP A 463 -10.88 -34.57 22.06
N THR A 464 -10.15 -35.70 22.02
CA THR A 464 -8.91 -35.88 22.79
C THR A 464 -7.63 -35.55 22.03
N HIS A 465 -7.64 -35.51 20.69
CA HIS A 465 -6.46 -35.17 19.90
C HIS A 465 -6.64 -33.88 19.08
N LEU A 466 -7.64 -33.80 18.21
CA LEU A 466 -7.75 -32.67 17.26
C LEU A 466 -8.20 -31.35 17.90
N ASP A 467 -9.19 -31.37 18.79
CA ASP A 467 -9.67 -30.16 19.47
C ASP A 467 -8.68 -29.62 20.52
N ASN A 468 -7.60 -30.36 20.81
CA ASN A 468 -6.47 -29.90 21.63
C ASN A 468 -5.37 -29.16 20.84
N ILE A 469 -5.51 -29.03 19.51
CA ILE A 469 -4.59 -28.26 18.65
C ILE A 469 -5.28 -26.96 18.23
N THR A 470 -4.62 -25.81 18.35
CA THR A 470 -5.09 -24.56 17.72
C THR A 470 -4.47 -24.37 16.34
N ASP A 471 -5.22 -23.71 15.45
CA ASP A 471 -4.81 -23.37 14.08
C ASP A 471 -4.38 -24.61 13.29
N GLY A 472 -5.19 -25.68 13.38
CA GLY A 472 -4.93 -27.00 12.78
C GLY A 472 -4.70 -26.99 11.27
N GLY A 473 -5.19 -25.97 10.57
CA GLY A 473 -4.90 -25.75 9.15
C GLY A 473 -3.43 -25.44 8.84
N GLU A 474 -2.71 -24.77 9.75
CA GLU A 474 -1.29 -24.43 9.54
C GLU A 474 -0.38 -25.63 9.77
N ILE A 475 -0.74 -26.60 10.63
CA ILE A 475 0.07 -27.82 10.82
C ILE A 475 0.02 -28.77 9.62
N VAL A 476 -1.01 -28.65 8.77
CA VAL A 476 -1.17 -29.45 7.54
C VAL A 476 -0.68 -28.72 6.28
N LYS A 477 0.01 -27.58 6.44
CA LYS A 477 0.64 -26.79 5.37
C LYS A 477 1.90 -27.46 4.82
N ILE A 478 1.78 -28.73 4.45
CA ILE A 478 2.86 -29.59 3.96
C ILE A 478 2.38 -30.36 2.73
N ALA A 479 3.27 -30.60 1.77
CA ALA A 479 2.91 -31.31 0.54
C ALA A 479 2.42 -32.74 0.85
N LYS A 480 1.42 -33.22 0.10
CA LYS A 480 0.76 -34.52 0.32
C LYS A 480 0.21 -34.72 1.75
N CYS A 481 -0.63 -33.81 2.22
CA CYS A 481 -1.36 -33.97 3.49
C CYS A 481 -2.86 -33.78 3.29
N ILE A 482 -3.66 -34.31 4.23
CA ILE A 482 -5.08 -33.98 4.36
C ILE A 482 -5.21 -32.49 4.70
N LYS A 483 -6.01 -31.75 3.94
CA LYS A 483 -6.45 -30.41 4.35
C LYS A 483 -7.43 -30.54 5.51
N TRP A 484 -7.17 -29.85 6.61
CA TRP A 484 -8.01 -29.86 7.80
C TRP A 484 -8.57 -28.46 8.05
N TYR A 485 -9.84 -28.30 7.68
CA TYR A 485 -10.60 -27.07 7.86
C TYR A 485 -11.19 -27.03 9.27
N GLN A 486 -10.32 -26.86 10.27
CA GLN A 486 -10.68 -26.82 11.69
C GLN A 486 -11.78 -25.78 11.93
N LYS A 487 -12.89 -26.20 12.54
CA LYS A 487 -14.10 -25.39 12.78
C LYS A 487 -14.55 -24.59 11.54
N SER A 488 -14.40 -25.20 10.36
CA SER A 488 -14.68 -24.65 9.02
C SER A 488 -13.81 -23.45 8.59
N LEU A 489 -12.72 -23.14 9.30
CA LEU A 489 -11.83 -22.01 9.01
C LEU A 489 -11.22 -22.10 7.60
N ASN A 490 -11.39 -21.06 6.81
CA ASN A 490 -10.82 -20.90 5.47
C ASN A 490 -10.15 -19.52 5.33
N TYR A 491 -9.08 -19.47 4.54
CA TYR A 491 -8.40 -18.26 4.10
C TYR A 491 -8.43 -18.16 2.59
N TYR A 492 -8.54 -16.92 2.10
CA TYR A 492 -8.58 -16.55 0.69
C TYR A 492 -7.73 -15.30 0.48
N TYR A 493 -7.29 -15.04 -0.74
CA TYR A 493 -6.59 -13.81 -1.09
C TYR A 493 -7.07 -13.23 -2.43
N TYR A 494 -6.81 -11.94 -2.65
CA TYR A 494 -7.15 -11.21 -3.87
C TYR A 494 -6.11 -10.11 -4.14
N GLU A 495 -5.34 -10.26 -5.22
CA GLU A 495 -4.42 -9.26 -5.74
C GLU A 495 -5.20 -8.03 -6.22
N ILE A 496 -4.87 -6.85 -5.67
CA ILE A 496 -5.67 -5.65 -5.91
C ILE A 496 -5.48 -5.17 -7.34
N ARG A 497 -6.54 -5.20 -8.14
CA ARG A 497 -6.57 -4.54 -9.46
C ARG A 497 -6.64 -3.02 -9.30
N HIS A 498 -5.89 -2.30 -10.13
CA HIS A 498 -6.03 -0.87 -10.35
C HIS A 498 -6.90 -0.63 -11.58
N ASP A 499 -6.34 -0.73 -12.79
CA ASP A 499 -7.12 -0.63 -14.02
C ASP A 499 -7.91 -1.94 -14.27
N ASN A 500 -9.15 -1.78 -14.73
CA ASN A 500 -10.06 -2.87 -15.11
C ASN A 500 -10.93 -2.41 -16.31
N THR A 501 -10.31 -1.71 -17.25
CA THR A 501 -10.93 -1.28 -18.52
C THR A 501 -11.07 -2.46 -19.49
N ASP A 502 -10.16 -3.43 -19.40
CA ASP A 502 -10.25 -4.73 -20.06
C ASP A 502 -9.55 -5.84 -19.25
N ASP A 503 -9.62 -7.08 -19.76
CA ASP A 503 -8.93 -8.26 -19.25
C ASP A 503 -7.75 -8.67 -20.15
N GLU A 504 -7.05 -7.71 -20.78
CA GLU A 504 -5.79 -8.04 -21.45
C GLU A 504 -4.79 -8.67 -20.45
N TYR A 505 -3.99 -9.62 -20.92
CA TYR A 505 -3.02 -10.32 -20.10
C TYR A 505 -1.90 -9.37 -19.68
N MET A 506 -1.74 -9.15 -18.38
CA MET A 506 -0.63 -8.40 -17.78
C MET A 506 -0.43 -6.98 -18.31
N TYR A 507 -1.49 -6.29 -18.77
CA TYR A 507 -1.32 -4.91 -19.29
C TYR A 507 -0.89 -3.93 -18.19
N PHE A 508 -0.23 -2.84 -18.61
CA PHE A 508 0.29 -1.80 -17.74
C PHE A 508 -0.78 -1.22 -16.80
N GLY A 509 -0.51 -1.24 -15.49
CA GLY A 509 -1.39 -0.67 -14.47
C GLY A 509 -2.62 -1.51 -14.12
N LYS A 510 -2.70 -2.79 -14.52
CA LYS A 510 -3.81 -3.69 -14.20
C LYS A 510 -3.87 -4.05 -12.72
N TYR A 511 -2.73 -4.28 -12.07
CA TYR A 511 -2.60 -4.62 -10.65
C TYR A 511 -1.81 -3.55 -9.88
N GLY A 512 -1.98 -3.48 -8.55
CA GLY A 512 -1.22 -2.58 -7.66
C GLY A 512 -2.08 -1.53 -6.94
N VAL A 513 -1.49 -0.89 -5.93
CA VAL A 513 -2.13 0.16 -5.12
C VAL A 513 -1.44 1.50 -5.35
N VAL A 514 -2.15 2.48 -5.90
CA VAL A 514 -1.62 3.80 -6.30
C VAL A 514 -1.94 4.86 -5.25
N ARG A 515 -1.02 5.79 -4.98
CA ARG A 515 -1.24 6.93 -4.07
C ARG A 515 -2.54 7.70 -4.36
N ASN A 516 -3.18 8.22 -3.31
CA ASN A 516 -4.46 8.95 -3.37
C ASN A 516 -5.61 8.21 -4.09
N ASN A 517 -5.54 6.88 -4.22
CA ASN A 517 -6.66 6.02 -4.60
C ASN A 517 -7.29 5.39 -3.35
N TRP A 518 -8.56 4.99 -3.45
CA TRP A 518 -9.35 4.23 -2.49
C TRP A 518 -9.89 2.99 -3.21
N TYR A 519 -9.57 1.80 -2.74
CA TYR A 519 -10.05 0.56 -3.33
C TYR A 519 -11.21 0.04 -2.48
N ASN A 520 -12.44 0.07 -3.00
CA ASN A 520 -13.64 -0.40 -2.27
C ASN A 520 -14.09 -1.77 -2.79
N LEU A 521 -13.49 -2.80 -2.24
CA LEU A 521 -13.61 -4.17 -2.72
C LEU A 521 -14.84 -4.81 -2.06
N THR A 522 -15.87 -5.16 -2.84
CA THR A 522 -17.11 -5.78 -2.37
C THR A 522 -17.11 -7.27 -2.71
N LEU A 523 -17.08 -8.14 -1.68
CA LEU A 523 -17.15 -9.59 -1.88
C LEU A 523 -18.53 -9.98 -2.42
N ASN A 524 -18.58 -10.38 -3.69
CA ASN A 524 -19.81 -10.75 -4.39
C ASN A 524 -20.09 -12.25 -4.39
N LYS A 525 -19.04 -13.08 -4.50
CA LYS A 525 -19.16 -14.53 -4.71
C LYS A 525 -17.97 -15.29 -4.15
N VAL A 526 -18.22 -16.52 -3.70
CA VAL A 526 -17.25 -17.47 -3.15
C VAL A 526 -17.35 -18.75 -3.96
N ASN A 527 -16.32 -19.09 -4.71
CA ASN A 527 -16.33 -20.18 -5.69
C ASN A 527 -16.06 -21.56 -5.08
N GLY A 528 -15.57 -21.62 -3.84
CA GLY A 528 -15.38 -22.85 -3.09
C GLY A 528 -14.68 -22.63 -1.74
N SER A 529 -14.04 -23.68 -1.24
CA SER A 529 -13.13 -23.62 -0.09
C SER A 529 -11.79 -23.02 -0.48
N GLY A 530 -11.29 -22.09 0.33
CA GLY A 530 -9.92 -21.58 0.24
C GLY A 530 -8.90 -22.54 0.88
N THR A 531 -7.79 -22.00 1.38
CA THR A 531 -6.80 -22.75 2.16
C THR A 531 -7.19 -22.85 3.64
N PRO A 532 -6.87 -23.93 4.36
CA PRO A 532 -7.06 -23.98 5.81
C PRO A 532 -5.95 -23.21 6.57
N TRP A 533 -4.79 -23.01 5.92
CA TRP A 533 -3.65 -22.22 6.40
C TRP A 533 -3.68 -20.78 5.88
N TYR A 534 -2.87 -19.89 6.49
CA TYR A 534 -2.72 -18.52 5.98
C TYR A 534 -1.86 -18.50 4.70
N PRO A 535 -2.24 -17.76 3.64
CA PRO A 535 -1.53 -17.80 2.36
C PRO A 535 -0.09 -17.27 2.48
N GLY A 536 0.89 -18.09 2.07
CA GLY A 536 2.31 -17.76 2.06
C GLY A 536 3.17 -19.00 2.33
N GLY A 537 3.79 -19.55 1.29
CA GLY A 537 4.74 -20.67 1.38
C GLY A 537 4.12 -22.07 1.60
N GLY A 538 2.80 -22.22 1.48
CA GLY A 538 2.09 -23.49 1.51
C GLY A 538 2.06 -24.22 0.15
N PRO A 539 1.63 -25.49 0.10
CA PRO A 539 1.77 -26.35 -1.08
C PRO A 539 0.91 -25.95 -2.30
N GLU A 540 -0.06 -25.05 -2.12
CA GLU A 540 -0.98 -24.57 -3.15
C GLU A 540 -0.92 -23.05 -3.32
N ASP A 541 -0.08 -22.36 -2.55
CA ASP A 541 0.13 -20.93 -2.73
C ASP A 541 0.97 -20.70 -4.00
N PRO A 542 0.69 -19.66 -4.81
CA PRO A 542 1.44 -19.40 -6.03
C PRO A 542 2.89 -19.05 -5.71
N ASP A 543 3.81 -19.47 -6.59
CA ASP A 543 5.20 -19.05 -6.57
C ASP A 543 5.28 -17.51 -6.71
N PRO A 544 5.93 -16.79 -5.77
CA PRO A 544 6.00 -15.32 -5.79
C PRO A 544 6.52 -14.69 -7.09
N GLU A 545 7.32 -15.38 -7.90
CA GLU A 545 7.80 -14.86 -9.19
C GLU A 545 6.82 -15.09 -10.36
N LYS A 546 5.66 -15.73 -10.12
CA LYS A 546 4.67 -15.96 -11.16
C LYS A 546 3.86 -14.71 -11.50
N PRO A 547 3.55 -14.48 -12.80
CA PRO A 547 2.64 -13.42 -13.22
C PRO A 547 1.21 -13.73 -12.76
N ILE A 548 0.45 -12.70 -12.41
CA ILE A 548 -0.87 -12.88 -11.77
C ILE A 548 -1.92 -13.50 -12.72
N ASP A 549 -1.89 -13.16 -14.02
CA ASP A 549 -2.87 -13.64 -15.01
C ASP A 549 -2.56 -15.05 -15.61
N GLU A 550 -1.96 -15.99 -14.88
CA GLU A 550 -1.71 -17.34 -15.43
C GLU A 550 -3.01 -18.09 -15.80
N LYS A 551 -2.97 -18.78 -16.95
CA LYS A 551 -4.14 -19.45 -17.54
C LYS A 551 -4.57 -20.69 -16.72
N PRO A 552 -5.88 -21.00 -16.68
CA PRO A 552 -6.61 -20.83 -15.43
C PRO A 552 -6.74 -22.10 -14.57
N GLY A 553 -6.78 -21.88 -13.26
CA GLY A 553 -7.13 -22.88 -12.23
C GLY A 553 -8.19 -22.36 -11.26
N PHE A 554 -9.35 -21.94 -11.80
CA PHE A 554 -10.46 -21.25 -11.12
C PHE A 554 -10.16 -19.82 -10.63
N LEU A 555 -10.74 -18.84 -11.32
CA LEU A 555 -11.55 -17.72 -10.80
C LEU A 555 -12.21 -17.08 -12.04
N ALA A 556 -13.52 -16.84 -12.01
CA ALA A 556 -14.26 -16.33 -13.17
C ALA A 556 -14.87 -14.98 -12.83
N PHE A 557 -14.40 -13.93 -13.49
CA PHE A 557 -14.68 -12.55 -13.11
C PHE A 557 -15.75 -11.89 -13.99
N ASP A 558 -16.80 -11.37 -13.37
CA ASP A 558 -17.58 -10.23 -13.86
C ASP A 558 -17.34 -9.06 -12.89
N ILE A 559 -16.47 -8.11 -13.28
CA ILE A 559 -16.06 -6.97 -12.42
C ILE A 559 -16.61 -5.67 -12.99
N GLU A 560 -17.53 -5.03 -12.24
CA GLU A 560 -17.77 -3.58 -12.37
C GLU A 560 -16.89 -2.81 -11.39
N ILE A 561 -16.42 -1.62 -11.80
CA ILE A 561 -15.42 -0.81 -11.08
C ILE A 561 -15.74 0.70 -11.15
N ALA A 562 -15.69 1.47 -10.04
CA ALA A 562 -16.08 2.90 -10.03
C ALA A 562 -15.52 3.78 -8.86
N PRO A 563 -14.90 4.96 -9.07
CA PRO A 563 -14.00 5.58 -8.05
C PRO A 563 -14.35 7.11 -7.72
N TRP A 564 -13.83 8.11 -6.95
CA TRP A 564 -12.70 8.76 -6.15
C TRP A 564 -11.35 9.24 -6.72
N VAL A 565 -10.31 8.45 -6.56
CA VAL A 565 -10.36 7.15 -7.20
C VAL A 565 -10.73 5.99 -6.22
N TYR A 566 -12.03 5.86 -5.84
CA TYR A 566 -12.77 4.97 -4.88
C TYR A 566 -13.12 3.52 -5.35
N TRP A 567 -12.53 3.01 -6.43
CA TRP A 567 -12.81 1.74 -7.13
C TRP A 567 -13.76 0.75 -6.41
N GLN A 568 -15.08 0.97 -6.51
CA GLN A 568 -16.10 0.04 -6.02
C GLN A 568 -16.12 -1.19 -6.92
N THR A 569 -15.51 -2.26 -6.44
CA THR A 569 -15.09 -3.42 -7.22
C THR A 569 -15.83 -4.64 -6.71
N GLY A 570 -16.70 -5.23 -7.53
CA GLY A 570 -17.20 -6.57 -7.23
C GLY A 570 -16.06 -7.58 -7.40
N PHE A 571 -15.68 -8.31 -6.35
CA PHE A 571 -14.66 -9.36 -6.44
C PHE A 571 -15.19 -10.72 -5.99
N GLU A 572 -14.53 -11.76 -6.46
CA GLU A 572 -14.77 -13.15 -6.09
C GLU A 572 -13.54 -13.78 -5.46
N ILE A 573 -13.78 -14.81 -4.65
CA ILE A 573 -12.76 -15.68 -4.01
C ILE A 573 -13.13 -17.16 -4.17
#